data_AF-A0A2N3FKB7-F1
#
_entry.id   AF-A0A2N3FKB7-F1
#
_cell.length_a   1.000
_cell.length_b   1.000
_cell.length_c   1.000
_cell.angle_alpha   90.00
_cell.angle_beta   90.00
_cell.angle_gamma   90.00
#
_symmetry.space_group_name_H-M   'P 1'
#
loop_
_entity.id
_entity.type
_entity.pdbx_description
1 polymer ?
#
loop_
_entity_poly.entity_id
_entity_poly.type
_entity_poly.pdbx_seq_one_letter_code
_entity_poly.pdbx_strand_id
1 'polypeptide(L)'
;MSSEAPYIRESLAQQSLDILRQRADSLAQSDEVEVAAEITSLLLFRLGEEWYAVPIAGVREIINDFVLTPIPRVPEFIRGVMNVRGEIVSVTDIAAMMRIASEAKGVGLQLPSVIVVRNERCVSALVVDEIGDIVDVARTLVEPPLATLDRSQVEFIGGSIYLDGKLVGIVNLDRVLEPIGENA
;
A
#
# COMPACT_ATOMS: atom_id res chain seq x y z
N MET A 1 76.68 -32.11 17.09
CA MET A 1 75.84 -32.52 15.94
C MET A 1 74.73 -33.38 16.52
N SER A 2 73.46 -33.00 16.61
CA SER A 2 72.71 -31.90 16.00
C SER A 2 71.55 -31.55 16.95
N SER A 3 71.28 -30.25 17.12
CA SER A 3 70.21 -29.71 17.96
C SER A 3 69.32 -28.81 17.10
N GLU A 4 68.25 -29.37 16.54
CA GLU A 4 67.10 -28.70 15.90
C GLU A 4 65.94 -29.72 16.04
N ALA A 5 64.70 -29.43 16.43
CA ALA A 5 63.99 -28.19 16.67
C ALA A 5 62.73 -28.51 17.50
N PRO A 6 62.53 -27.90 18.70
CA PRO A 6 61.22 -27.88 19.37
C PRO A 6 60.29 -26.77 18.81
N TYR A 7 60.86 -25.79 18.13
CA TYR A 7 60.21 -24.51 17.79
C TYR A 7 59.10 -24.60 16.73
N ILE A 8 59.02 -25.67 15.94
CA ILE A 8 58.12 -25.71 14.76
C ILE A 8 56.68 -26.12 15.14
N ARG A 9 56.47 -26.88 16.24
CA ARG A 9 55.11 -27.36 16.61
C ARG A 9 54.24 -26.31 17.28
N GLU A 10 54.82 -25.36 18.00
CA GLU A 10 54.08 -24.32 18.72
C GLU A 10 53.58 -23.23 17.77
N SER A 11 54.36 -22.93 16.71
CA SER A 11 54.02 -21.96 15.67
C SER A 11 52.76 -22.33 14.86
N LEU A 12 52.56 -23.62 14.56
CA LEU A 12 51.39 -24.11 13.82
C LEU A 12 50.10 -24.05 14.64
N ALA A 13 50.16 -24.31 15.95
CA ALA A 13 49.00 -24.19 16.84
C ALA A 13 48.56 -22.73 16.99
N GLN A 14 49.51 -21.81 17.06
CA GLN A 14 49.24 -20.37 17.14
C GLN A 14 48.63 -19.84 15.84
N GLN A 15 49.17 -20.23 14.68
CA GLN A 15 48.61 -19.86 13.37
C GLN A 15 47.19 -20.41 13.16
N SER A 16 46.90 -21.61 13.68
CA SER A 16 45.57 -22.22 13.62
C SER A 16 44.54 -21.42 14.43
N LEU A 17 44.92 -20.97 15.63
CA LEU A 17 44.06 -20.16 16.50
C LEU A 17 43.80 -18.77 15.92
N ASP A 18 44.81 -18.15 15.31
CA ASP A 18 44.66 -16.85 14.69
C ASP A 18 43.69 -16.90 13.51
N ILE A 19 43.75 -17.95 12.68
CA ILE A 19 42.80 -18.17 11.57
C ILE A 19 41.38 -18.43 12.11
N LEU A 20 41.24 -19.18 13.20
CA LEU A 20 39.93 -19.46 13.81
C LEU A 20 39.32 -18.21 14.44
N ARG A 21 40.13 -17.36 15.10
CA ARG A 21 39.69 -16.04 15.61
C ARG A 21 39.29 -15.13 14.48
N GLN A 22 40.12 -15.03 13.44
CA GLN A 22 39.85 -14.16 12.30
C GLN A 22 38.57 -14.57 11.55
N ARG A 23 38.28 -15.88 11.47
CA ARG A 23 37.00 -16.37 10.94
C ARG A 23 35.82 -16.17 11.89
N ALA A 24 36.02 -16.31 13.20
CA ALA A 24 34.99 -16.02 14.19
C ALA A 24 34.61 -14.54 14.21
N ASP A 25 35.59 -13.65 14.07
CA ASP A 25 35.38 -12.20 13.96
C ASP A 25 34.70 -11.82 12.64
N SER A 26 35.10 -12.44 11.51
CA SER A 26 34.37 -12.29 10.23
C SER A 26 32.97 -12.90 10.23
N LEU A 27 32.69 -13.93 11.05
CA LEU A 27 31.34 -14.49 11.22
C LEU A 27 30.47 -13.63 12.14
N ALA A 28 31.05 -12.95 13.12
CA ALA A 28 30.36 -11.92 13.91
C ALA A 28 30.09 -10.65 13.09
N GLN A 29 30.86 -10.43 12.01
CA GLN A 29 30.60 -9.46 10.95
C GLN A 29 29.95 -10.10 9.71
N SER A 30 29.29 -11.26 9.86
CA SER A 30 28.31 -11.66 8.85
C SER A 30 27.28 -10.55 8.87
N ASP A 31 27.28 -9.74 7.81
CA ASP A 31 26.45 -8.56 7.65
C ASP A 31 25.11 -8.74 8.37
N GLU A 32 24.93 -8.07 9.51
CA GLU A 32 23.63 -7.53 9.83
C GLU A 32 23.36 -6.52 8.71
N VAL A 33 22.97 -7.03 7.54
CA VAL A 33 22.21 -6.25 6.59
C VAL A 33 20.93 -5.96 7.38
N GLU A 34 20.92 -4.85 8.09
CA GLU A 34 19.71 -4.10 8.35
C GLU A 34 19.12 -3.87 6.96
N VAL A 35 18.31 -4.83 6.51
CA VAL A 35 17.41 -4.63 5.39
C VAL A 35 16.48 -3.55 5.94
N ALA A 36 16.83 -2.29 5.69
CA ALA A 36 15.97 -1.16 5.98
C ALA A 36 14.66 -1.50 5.27
N ALA A 37 13.69 -1.99 6.05
CA ALA A 37 12.45 -2.46 5.49
C ALA A 37 11.86 -1.26 4.75
N GLU A 38 11.63 -1.38 3.44
CA GLU A 38 11.01 -0.30 2.67
C GLU A 38 9.66 0.00 3.32
N ILE A 39 9.55 1.14 4.00
CA ILE A 39 8.32 1.55 4.66
C ILE A 39 7.43 2.23 3.62
N THR A 40 6.17 1.81 3.54
CA THR A 40 5.13 2.49 2.79
C THR A 40 4.10 3.06 3.76
N SER A 41 3.78 4.34 3.62
CA SER A 41 2.67 4.96 4.33
C SER A 41 1.36 4.75 3.59
N LEU A 42 0.34 4.30 4.30
CA LEU A 42 -0.99 4.00 3.78
C LEU A 42 -2.02 4.89 4.47
N LEU A 43 -2.94 5.49 3.71
CA LEU A 43 -4.13 6.15 4.24
C LEU A 43 -5.25 5.13 4.35
N LEU A 44 -5.77 4.93 5.56
CA LEU A 44 -6.91 4.06 5.80
C LEU A 44 -8.24 4.77 5.50
N PHE A 45 -9.21 4.02 5.01
CA PHE A 45 -10.58 4.48 4.83
C PHE A 45 -11.55 3.29 4.84
N ARG A 46 -12.82 3.56 5.09
CA ARG A 46 -13.86 2.53 5.20
C ARG A 46 -14.79 2.55 3.98
N LEU A 47 -15.19 1.35 3.55
CA LEU A 47 -16.27 1.10 2.61
C LEU A 47 -17.17 0.01 3.18
N GLY A 48 -18.44 0.31 3.43
CA GLY A 48 -19.33 -0.58 4.15
C GLY A 48 -18.79 -0.88 5.54
N GLU A 49 -18.61 -2.17 5.86
CA GLU A 49 -18.10 -2.62 7.16
C GLU A 49 -16.58 -2.88 7.16
N GLU A 50 -15.91 -2.71 6.01
CA GLU A 50 -14.53 -3.12 5.80
C GLU A 50 -13.57 -1.92 5.64
N TRP A 51 -12.34 -2.11 6.13
CA TRP A 51 -11.27 -1.14 6.00
C TRP A 51 -10.41 -1.44 4.77
N TYR A 52 -10.10 -0.37 4.05
CA TYR A 52 -9.26 -0.35 2.87
C TYR A 52 -8.15 0.69 3.05
N ALA A 53 -7.16 0.63 2.17
CA ALA A 53 -6.02 1.50 2.19
C ALA A 53 -5.62 1.95 0.78
N VAL A 54 -5.09 3.17 0.67
CA VAL A 54 -4.37 3.65 -0.53
C VAL A 54 -2.98 4.13 -0.14
N PRO A 55 -1.96 3.93 -0.99
CA PRO A 55 -0.65 4.53 -0.75
C PRO A 55 -0.74 6.05 -0.67
N ILE A 56 -0.18 6.64 0.39
CA ILE A 56 -0.25 8.10 0.59
C ILE A 56 0.37 8.87 -0.57
N ALA A 57 1.36 8.28 -1.25
CA ALA A 57 2.03 8.86 -2.42
C ALA A 57 1.05 9.20 -3.56
N GLY A 58 -0.06 8.46 -3.66
CA GLY A 58 -1.13 8.69 -4.63
C GLY A 58 -2.21 9.66 -4.16
N VAL A 59 -2.21 10.07 -2.88
CA VAL A 59 -3.22 10.96 -2.30
C VAL A 59 -2.79 12.42 -2.48
N ARG A 60 -3.67 13.26 -3.04
CA ARG A 60 -3.46 14.71 -3.16
C ARG A 60 -4.04 15.47 -1.97
N GLU A 61 -5.31 15.23 -1.66
CA GLU A 61 -6.02 15.87 -0.55
C GLU A 61 -7.29 15.09 -0.21
N ILE A 62 -7.80 15.32 1.00
CA ILE A 62 -9.09 14.80 1.47
C ILE A 62 -10.03 15.98 1.53
N ILE A 63 -11.20 15.85 0.90
CA ILE A 63 -12.20 16.90 0.87
C ILE A 63 -13.47 16.38 1.53
N ASN A 64 -13.92 17.12 2.52
CA ASN A 64 -15.25 16.96 3.10
C ASN A 64 -16.14 18.03 2.50
N ASP A 65 -17.43 17.74 2.32
CA ASP A 65 -18.43 18.70 1.83
C ASP A 65 -18.06 19.31 0.46
N PHE A 66 -18.42 18.61 -0.61
CA PHE A 66 -18.15 19.01 -1.99
C PHE A 66 -19.43 19.12 -2.81
N VAL A 67 -19.39 19.99 -3.83
CA VAL A 67 -20.49 20.12 -4.80
C VAL A 67 -20.24 19.19 -5.98
N LEU A 68 -21.12 18.22 -6.13
CA LEU A 68 -21.12 17.28 -7.25
C LEU A 68 -21.91 17.85 -8.44
N THR A 69 -21.29 17.87 -9.61
CA THR A 69 -21.96 18.13 -10.88
C THR A 69 -22.17 16.80 -11.62
N PRO A 70 -23.41 16.31 -11.78
CA PRO A 70 -23.67 15.02 -12.41
C PRO A 70 -23.33 15.07 -13.91
N ILE A 71 -22.81 13.95 -14.44
CA ILE A 71 -22.54 13.79 -15.87
C ILE A 71 -23.51 12.75 -16.44
N PRO A 72 -24.20 13.06 -17.56
CA PRO A 72 -25.08 12.08 -18.21
C PRO A 72 -24.28 10.98 -18.92
N ARG A 73 -24.85 9.77 -19.00
CA ARG A 73 -24.31 8.61 -19.75
C ARG A 73 -22.94 8.10 -19.27
N VAL A 74 -22.63 8.26 -17.99
CA VAL A 74 -21.47 7.62 -17.35
C VAL A 74 -21.87 6.30 -16.68
N PRO A 75 -20.92 5.39 -16.41
CA PRO A 75 -21.19 4.20 -15.60
C PRO A 75 -21.71 4.55 -14.20
N GLU A 76 -22.44 3.64 -13.56
CA GLU A 76 -23.08 3.87 -12.26
C GLU A 76 -22.10 4.24 -11.13
N PHE A 77 -20.86 3.76 -11.22
CA PHE A 77 -19.81 4.09 -10.26
C PHE A 77 -19.23 5.50 -10.45
N ILE A 78 -19.57 6.22 -11.51
CA ILE A 78 -19.19 7.64 -11.67
C ILE A 78 -20.36 8.50 -11.22
N ARG A 79 -20.14 9.23 -10.13
CA ARG A 79 -21.14 10.15 -9.57
C ARG A 79 -21.22 11.46 -10.36
N GLY A 80 -20.13 11.84 -11.03
CA GLY A 80 -20.03 13.06 -11.83
C GLY A 80 -18.64 13.67 -11.74
N VAL A 81 -18.58 14.99 -11.64
CA VAL A 81 -17.34 15.76 -11.46
C VAL A 81 -17.49 16.80 -10.35
N MET A 82 -16.37 17.25 -9.81
CA MET A 82 -16.28 18.37 -8.88
C MET A 82 -15.12 19.29 -9.27
N ASN A 83 -15.16 20.53 -8.77
CA ASN A 83 -14.07 21.48 -8.97
C ASN A 83 -13.13 21.45 -7.76
N VAL A 84 -11.88 21.09 -7.98
CA VAL A 84 -10.81 21.13 -6.99
C VAL A 84 -9.82 22.21 -7.40
N ARG A 85 -9.87 23.35 -6.72
CA ARG A 85 -8.93 24.48 -6.92
C ARG A 85 -8.80 24.94 -8.39
N GLY A 86 -9.89 24.90 -9.14
CA GLY A 86 -9.95 25.26 -10.56
C GLY A 86 -9.78 24.09 -11.53
N GLU A 87 -9.45 22.89 -11.05
CA GLU A 87 -9.32 21.67 -11.84
C GLU A 87 -10.63 20.85 -11.76
N ILE A 88 -11.14 20.40 -12.91
CA ILE A 88 -12.31 19.51 -12.95
C ILE A 88 -11.84 18.07 -12.72
N VAL A 89 -12.29 17.48 -11.63
CA VAL A 89 -11.91 16.13 -11.18
C VAL A 89 -13.13 15.22 -11.20
N SER A 90 -13.01 13.99 -11.71
CA SER A 90 -14.08 13.01 -11.68
C SER A 90 -14.33 12.53 -10.27
N VAL A 91 -15.60 12.24 -9.93
CA VAL A 91 -15.98 11.67 -8.63
C VAL A 91 -16.45 10.25 -8.84
N THR A 92 -15.72 9.31 -8.25
CA THR A 92 -15.88 7.87 -8.39
C THR A 92 -16.37 7.27 -7.08
N ASP A 93 -17.50 6.58 -7.11
CA ASP A 93 -18.02 5.74 -6.04
C ASP A 93 -17.30 4.39 -6.09
N ILE A 94 -16.23 4.27 -5.31
CA ILE A 94 -15.39 3.08 -5.31
C ILE A 94 -16.11 1.87 -4.71
N ALA A 95 -17.06 2.07 -3.80
CA ALA A 95 -17.90 0.98 -3.30
C ALA A 95 -18.78 0.42 -4.42
N ALA A 96 -19.41 1.28 -5.22
CA ALA A 96 -20.16 0.85 -6.40
C ALA A 96 -19.27 0.14 -7.43
N MET A 97 -18.04 0.63 -7.66
CA MET A 97 -17.06 0.02 -8.55
C MET A 97 -16.68 -1.41 -8.11
N MET A 98 -16.39 -1.59 -6.83
CA MET A 98 -16.00 -2.88 -6.25
C MET A 98 -17.20 -3.78 -5.87
N ARG A 99 -18.44 -3.33 -6.13
CA ARG A 99 -19.70 -3.98 -5.75
C ARG A 99 -19.86 -4.23 -4.25
N ILE A 100 -19.32 -3.33 -3.44
CA ILE A 100 -19.45 -3.35 -1.98
C ILE A 100 -20.77 -2.70 -1.59
N ALA A 101 -21.50 -3.32 -0.66
CA ALA A 101 -22.63 -2.70 -0.02
C ALA A 101 -22.11 -1.59 0.92
N SER A 102 -22.35 -0.34 0.56
CA SER A 102 -21.93 0.84 1.32
C SER A 102 -23.12 1.79 1.51
N GLU A 103 -23.16 2.42 2.68
CA GLU A 103 -24.19 3.38 3.07
C GLU A 103 -23.98 4.78 2.45
N ALA A 104 -22.87 5.02 1.75
CA ALA A 104 -22.63 6.22 0.93
C ALA A 104 -23.70 6.47 -0.17
N LYS A 105 -24.70 5.59 -0.28
CA LYS A 105 -25.89 5.73 -1.13
C LYS A 105 -26.97 6.68 -0.57
N GLY A 106 -26.78 7.27 0.61
CA GLY A 106 -27.76 8.16 1.23
C GLY A 106 -27.89 9.54 0.58
N VAL A 107 -29.05 9.82 -0.03
CA VAL A 107 -29.59 11.18 -0.09
C VAL A 107 -29.96 11.58 1.36
N GLY A 108 -28.98 12.06 2.12
CA GLY A 108 -29.08 12.41 3.55
C GLY A 108 -28.01 13.42 3.98
N LEU A 109 -28.20 14.09 5.13
CA LEU A 109 -27.56 15.34 5.56
C LEU A 109 -26.02 15.34 5.75
N GLN A 110 -25.30 14.24 5.53
CA GLN A 110 -23.84 14.23 5.52
C GLN A 110 -23.36 13.76 4.14
N LEU A 111 -22.71 14.67 3.41
CA LEU A 111 -22.02 14.33 2.18
C LEU A 111 -20.82 13.43 2.55
N PRO A 112 -20.63 12.28 1.87
CA PRO A 112 -19.49 11.41 2.12
C PRO A 112 -18.18 12.16 1.90
N SER A 113 -17.11 11.75 2.58
CA SER A 113 -15.78 12.29 2.33
C SER A 113 -15.27 11.78 0.98
N VAL A 114 -14.43 12.58 0.32
CA VAL A 114 -13.70 12.12 -0.87
C VAL A 114 -12.20 12.18 -0.66
N ILE A 115 -11.52 11.15 -1.16
CA ILE A 115 -10.06 11.10 -1.25
C ILE A 115 -9.68 11.45 -2.69
N VAL A 116 -9.07 12.61 -2.89
CA VAL A 116 -8.55 12.99 -4.21
C VAL A 116 -7.25 12.22 -4.42
N VAL A 117 -7.27 11.27 -5.35
CA VAL A 117 -6.14 10.43 -5.71
C VAL A 117 -5.66 10.73 -7.12
N ARG A 118 -4.40 10.40 -7.39
CA ARG A 118 -3.79 10.50 -8.72
C ARG A 118 -2.93 9.29 -9.03
N ASN A 119 -2.78 9.04 -10.32
CA ASN A 119 -1.65 8.31 -10.87
C ASN A 119 -0.96 9.20 -11.91
N GLU A 120 -0.09 8.63 -12.75
CA GLU A 120 0.62 9.36 -13.80
C GLU A 120 -0.29 9.91 -14.90
N ARG A 121 -1.51 9.35 -15.05
CA ARG A 121 -2.40 9.60 -16.19
C ARG A 121 -3.57 10.50 -15.86
N CYS A 122 -4.13 10.39 -14.65
CA CYS A 122 -5.35 11.09 -14.30
C CYS A 122 -5.51 11.30 -12.78
N VAL A 123 -6.55 12.05 -12.43
CA VAL A 123 -6.92 12.42 -11.07
C VAL A 123 -8.41 12.12 -10.90
N SER A 124 -8.76 11.48 -9.79
CA SER A 124 -10.15 11.21 -9.43
C SER A 124 -10.36 11.37 -7.93
N ALA A 125 -11.56 11.71 -7.53
CA ALA A 125 -12.01 11.78 -6.15
C ALA A 125 -12.79 10.50 -5.82
N LEU A 126 -12.26 9.70 -4.91
CA LEU A 126 -12.90 8.46 -4.46
C LEU A 126 -13.85 8.77 -3.31
N VAL A 127 -15.13 8.48 -3.49
CA VAL A 127 -16.14 8.58 -2.43
C VAL A 127 -15.93 7.44 -1.44
N VAL A 128 -15.82 7.77 -0.16
CA VAL A 128 -15.62 6.80 0.93
C VAL A 128 -16.58 7.05 2.08
N ASP A 129 -16.83 6.03 2.90
CA ASP A 129 -17.73 6.18 4.06
C ASP A 129 -17.04 6.91 5.21
N GLU A 130 -15.75 6.64 5.43
CA GLU A 130 -14.98 7.19 6.55
C GLU A 130 -13.50 7.25 6.21
N ILE A 131 -12.82 8.28 6.72
CA ILE A 131 -11.38 8.44 6.62
C ILE A 131 -10.76 8.00 7.95
N GLY A 132 -9.80 7.09 7.89
CA GLY A 132 -9.03 6.63 9.05
C GLY A 132 -7.66 7.30 9.12
N ASP A 133 -6.82 6.74 9.98
CA ASP A 133 -5.45 7.21 10.20
C ASP A 133 -4.49 6.82 9.06
N ILE A 134 -3.33 7.49 9.04
CA ILE A 134 -2.20 7.10 8.22
C ILE A 134 -1.34 6.12 9.01
N VAL A 135 -0.99 5.00 8.39
CA VAL A 135 -0.16 3.96 8.99
C VAL A 135 1.08 3.69 8.16
N ASP A 136 2.21 3.58 8.82
CA ASP A 136 3.48 3.17 8.22
C ASP A 136 3.64 1.66 8.34
N VAL A 137 3.79 1.00 7.19
CA VAL A 137 3.91 -0.46 7.14
C VAL A 137 5.16 -0.87 6.38
N ALA A 138 5.86 -1.87 6.89
CA ALA A 138 6.95 -2.49 6.16
C ALA A 138 6.38 -3.19 4.92
N ARG A 139 6.97 -2.96 3.75
CA ARG A 139 6.53 -3.56 2.48
C ARG A 139 6.50 -5.09 2.52
N THR A 140 7.33 -5.70 3.37
CA THR A 140 7.34 -7.15 3.63
C THR A 140 6.08 -7.69 4.29
N LEU A 141 5.25 -6.84 4.91
CA LEU A 141 3.96 -7.21 5.50
C LEU A 141 2.80 -7.15 4.49
N VAL A 142 3.04 -6.60 3.30
CA VAL A 142 2.04 -6.56 2.24
C VAL A 142 2.02 -7.93 1.55
N GLU A 143 0.90 -8.61 1.72
CA GLU A 143 0.61 -9.89 1.09
C GLU A 143 -0.13 -9.67 -0.24
N PRO A 144 -0.11 -10.63 -1.17
CA PRO A 144 -0.99 -10.58 -2.33
C PRO A 144 -2.47 -10.50 -1.91
N PRO A 145 -3.37 -10.02 -2.80
CA PRO A 145 -4.80 -10.05 -2.53
C PRO A 145 -5.26 -11.48 -2.21
N LEU A 146 -6.15 -11.63 -1.22
CA LEU A 146 -6.66 -12.96 -0.87
C LEU A 146 -7.45 -13.56 -2.06
N ALA A 147 -7.18 -14.84 -2.33
CA ALA A 147 -7.87 -15.58 -3.39
C ALA A 147 -9.38 -15.77 -3.11
N THR A 148 -9.81 -15.55 -1.88
CA THR A 148 -11.22 -15.63 -1.44
C THR A 148 -12.00 -14.34 -1.67
N LEU A 149 -11.33 -13.23 -2.03
CA LEU A 149 -12.03 -11.99 -2.39
C LEU A 149 -12.89 -12.23 -3.63
N ASP A 150 -14.03 -11.54 -3.70
CA ASP A 150 -14.88 -11.59 -4.89
C ASP A 150 -14.09 -11.13 -6.11
N ARG A 151 -14.30 -11.78 -7.26
CA ARG A 151 -13.57 -11.44 -8.51
C ARG A 151 -13.68 -9.97 -8.88
N SER A 152 -14.80 -9.31 -8.56
CA SER A 152 -14.99 -7.89 -8.80
C SER A 152 -14.18 -6.98 -7.90
N GLN A 153 -13.65 -7.48 -6.79
CA GLN A 153 -12.78 -6.74 -5.87
C GLN A 153 -11.31 -7.00 -6.19
N VAL A 154 -10.95 -8.26 -6.49
CA VAL A 154 -9.55 -8.67 -6.76
C VAL A 154 -8.87 -7.81 -7.83
N GLU A 155 -9.61 -7.35 -8.85
CA GLU A 155 -9.06 -6.50 -9.91
C GLU A 155 -8.60 -5.12 -9.41
N PHE A 156 -9.25 -4.59 -8.36
CA PHE A 156 -8.96 -3.27 -7.81
C PHE A 156 -8.08 -3.33 -6.56
N ILE A 157 -7.75 -4.51 -6.06
CA ILE A 157 -6.91 -4.71 -4.89
C ILE A 157 -5.51 -5.16 -5.33
N GLY A 158 -4.50 -4.37 -4.99
CA GLY A 158 -3.09 -4.65 -5.32
C GLY A 158 -2.38 -5.52 -4.27
N GLY A 159 -2.93 -5.58 -3.05
CA GLY A 159 -2.39 -6.35 -1.95
C GLY A 159 -3.29 -6.30 -0.73
N SER A 160 -2.92 -7.01 0.33
CA SER A 160 -3.62 -6.98 1.61
C SER A 160 -2.64 -6.97 2.77
N ILE A 161 -3.08 -6.46 3.91
CA ILE A 161 -2.27 -6.42 5.14
C ILE A 161 -3.18 -6.64 6.35
N TYR A 162 -2.63 -7.26 7.40
CA TYR A 162 -3.29 -7.36 8.69
C TYR A 162 -2.85 -6.22 9.60
N LEU A 163 -3.81 -5.41 10.04
CA LEU A 163 -3.61 -4.32 10.99
C LEU A 163 -4.56 -4.53 12.17
N ASP A 164 -4.02 -4.61 13.39
CA ASP A 164 -4.79 -4.85 14.62
C ASP A 164 -5.76 -6.04 14.53
N GLY A 165 -5.34 -7.13 13.86
CA GLY A 165 -6.14 -8.33 13.66
C GLY A 165 -7.27 -8.18 12.62
N LYS A 166 -7.33 -7.06 11.90
CA LYS A 166 -8.26 -6.84 10.79
C LYS A 166 -7.53 -6.93 9.46
N LEU A 167 -8.18 -7.55 8.49
CA LEU A 167 -7.70 -7.56 7.12
C LEU A 167 -8.02 -6.20 6.47
N VAL A 168 -7.02 -5.60 5.85
CA VAL A 168 -7.15 -4.34 5.11
C VAL A 168 -6.72 -4.55 3.67
N GLY A 169 -7.61 -4.26 2.72
CA GLY A 169 -7.33 -4.32 1.29
C GLY A 169 -6.61 -3.06 0.80
N ILE A 170 -5.47 -3.22 0.14
CA ILE A 170 -4.73 -2.11 -0.46
C ILE A 170 -5.21 -1.92 -1.90
N VAL A 171 -5.84 -0.77 -2.16
CA VAL A 171 -6.39 -0.43 -3.47
C VAL A 171 -5.28 -0.14 -4.47
N ASN A 172 -5.40 -0.75 -5.65
CA ASN A 172 -4.57 -0.47 -6.80
C ASN A 172 -5.09 0.77 -7.53
N LEU A 173 -4.44 1.91 -7.28
CA LEU A 173 -4.82 3.18 -7.88
C LEU A 173 -4.72 3.17 -9.41
N ASP A 174 -3.78 2.43 -10.00
CA ASP A 174 -3.66 2.38 -11.46
C ASP A 174 -4.90 1.74 -12.08
N ARG A 175 -5.44 0.69 -11.46
CA ARG A 175 -6.66 0.01 -11.92
C ARG A 175 -7.91 0.85 -11.67
N VAL A 176 -8.04 1.45 -10.50
CA VAL A 176 -9.21 2.30 -10.17
C VAL A 176 -9.28 3.54 -11.06
N LEU A 177 -8.12 4.04 -11.48
CA LEU A 177 -7.99 5.25 -12.29
C LEU A 177 -7.84 4.98 -13.79
N GLU A 178 -8.05 3.75 -14.25
CA GLU A 178 -8.03 3.46 -15.68
C GLU A 178 -9.12 4.28 -16.42
N PRO A 179 -8.78 4.96 -17.53
CA PRO A 179 -9.74 5.73 -18.30
C PRO A 179 -10.90 4.84 -18.78
N ILE A 180 -12.13 5.32 -18.57
CA ILE A 180 -13.34 4.66 -19.06
C ILE A 180 -13.44 4.91 -20.57
N GLY A 181 -12.69 4.13 -21.35
CA GLY A 181 -12.75 4.22 -22.81
C GLY A 181 -11.49 3.73 -23.50
N GLU A 182 -11.37 2.42 -23.69
CA GLU A 182 -10.56 1.86 -24.79
C GLU A 182 -10.96 0.45 -25.25
N ASN A 183 -12.12 -0.07 -24.82
CA ASN A 183 -12.72 -1.28 -25.39
C ASN A 183 -14.10 -0.95 -25.96
N ALA A 184 -14.11 -0.46 -27.20
CA ALA A 184 -15.27 -0.42 -28.08
C ALA A 184 -15.07 -1.43 -29.21
#